data_AF-A0A927M5N6-F1
#
_entry.id   AF-A0A927M5N6-F1
#
_cell.length_a   1.000
_cell.length_b   1.000
_cell.length_c   1.000
_cell.angle_alpha   90.00
_cell.angle_beta   90.00
_cell.angle_gamma   90.00
#
_symmetry.space_group_name_H-M   'P 1'
#
loop_
_entity.id
_entity.type
_entity.pdbx_description
1 polymer ?
#
loop_
_entity_poly.entity_id
_entity_poly.type
_entity_poly.pdbx_seq_one_letter_code
_entity_poly.pdbx_strand_id
1 'polypeptide(L)'
;MVTRRAAATWTAFGMIAIVSSVLVLRRPSWERLSDLHIYYGAIRHLQTGEPLYDFVAENGGPFTYPPFAALVLFPIGAVPEWVVQLTWLALTCAAIAAIAVAVGRAVTVAEHRRPVAVAAIACALMLSAPAQSNLRFGQVSVFIVLLALVDGMGLTPARYRGVLIGIAAAIKLTPLLFVLFFLVSRRYRDAGRAVAAFVACAVLAAVVLPTDSWTFWTGTFLNTSRVGDLASLGNQSLHGMLLRIGLAGETFPLLWAALVLVVCGTALLRARQLQLSGQPTHAAVLVGCATVAASPVSWTHHQIWPVLAAMLLIGAYGVARRVAGVVLLGVLVLSLGVLLSQVSMTPGLQFLFENSRAVAAATVCLAGFGGITVAVVAAGRRTSNVRGWLRVGTAAVVTVAFFAVQPLPAGADPTFKAYRLTDVDNPRYFFVCHGEADCAEYAAGTSITFGVTAEKTKVRVNGVVDATVSRLEYRSAPGGAARAIPLLPVYPGQWHFSFRSANLSHGRLTAFGVDGTPIAEYSAELRPG
;
A
#
# COMPACT_ATOMS: atom_id res chain seq x y z
N MET A 1 -13.24 22.86 -31.22
CA MET A 1 -12.54 23.20 -29.95
C MET A 1 -12.37 22.00 -29.01
N VAL A 2 -13.42 21.22 -28.72
CA VAL A 2 -13.35 19.99 -27.90
C VAL A 2 -12.32 18.99 -28.41
N THR A 3 -12.30 18.72 -29.72
CA THR A 3 -11.36 17.80 -30.36
C THR A 3 -9.91 18.23 -30.17
N ARG A 4 -9.61 19.53 -30.35
CA ARG A 4 -8.28 20.09 -30.07
C ARG A 4 -7.87 19.96 -28.60
N ARG A 5 -8.80 20.21 -27.66
CA ARG A 5 -8.54 20.04 -26.22
C ARG A 5 -8.28 18.58 -25.87
N ALA A 6 -9.10 17.66 -26.37
CA ALA A 6 -8.92 16.23 -26.15
C ALA A 6 -7.59 15.73 -26.72
N ALA A 7 -7.23 16.16 -27.93
CA ALA A 7 -5.93 15.86 -28.53
C ALA A 7 -4.78 16.38 -27.66
N ALA A 8 -4.82 17.66 -27.23
CA ALA A 8 -3.80 18.22 -26.35
C ALA A 8 -3.68 17.47 -25.01
N THR A 9 -4.80 17.05 -24.41
CA THR A 9 -4.77 16.27 -23.17
C THR A 9 -4.23 14.85 -23.39
N TRP A 10 -4.51 14.21 -24.53
CA TRP A 10 -3.89 12.93 -24.90
C TRP A 10 -2.40 13.07 -25.17
N THR A 11 -1.96 14.16 -25.81
CA THR A 11 -0.54 14.47 -25.96
C THR A 11 0.12 14.62 -24.59
N ALA A 12 -0.54 15.31 -23.64
CA ALA A 12 -0.06 15.42 -22.27
C ALA A 12 0.06 14.04 -21.60
N PHE A 13 -0.96 13.18 -21.73
CA PHE A 13 -0.89 11.80 -21.24
C PHE A 13 0.29 11.04 -21.85
N GLY A 14 0.48 11.11 -23.17
CA GLY A 14 1.60 10.47 -23.87
C GLY A 14 2.95 10.95 -23.36
N MET A 15 3.13 12.26 -23.18
CA MET A 15 4.35 12.83 -22.61
C MET A 15 4.59 12.34 -21.18
N ILE A 16 3.57 12.37 -20.31
CA ILE A 16 3.69 11.88 -18.93
C ILE A 16 4.06 10.39 -18.92
N ALA A 17 3.40 9.58 -19.75
CA ALA A 17 3.65 8.15 -19.86
C ALA A 17 5.08 7.85 -20.31
N ILE A 18 5.57 8.56 -21.33
CA ILE A 18 6.94 8.43 -21.84
C ILE A 18 7.94 8.84 -20.76
N VAL A 19 7.77 10.03 -20.16
CA VAL A 19 8.67 10.52 -19.10
C VAL A 19 8.70 9.53 -17.93
N SER A 20 7.54 9.07 -17.46
CA SER A 20 7.44 8.10 -16.36
C SER A 20 8.15 6.80 -16.70
N SER A 21 7.94 6.28 -17.92
CA SER A 21 8.59 5.05 -18.40
C SER A 21 10.10 5.21 -18.51
N VAL A 22 10.59 6.33 -19.04
CA VAL A 22 12.02 6.65 -19.12
C VAL A 22 12.64 6.77 -17.73
N LEU A 23 11.95 7.41 -16.77
CA LEU A 23 12.41 7.51 -15.39
C LEU A 23 12.49 6.14 -14.72
N VAL A 24 11.55 5.24 -14.99
CA VAL A 24 11.64 3.83 -14.55
C VAL A 24 12.83 3.14 -15.20
N LEU A 25 13.02 3.30 -16.52
CA LEU A 25 14.13 2.69 -17.26
C LEU A 25 15.51 3.15 -16.80
N ARG A 26 15.62 4.37 -16.26
CA ARG A 26 16.87 4.92 -15.70
C ARG A 26 17.17 4.45 -14.27
N ARG A 27 16.26 3.75 -13.60
CA ARG A 27 16.54 3.19 -12.27
C ARG A 27 17.61 2.10 -12.38
N PRO A 28 18.40 1.87 -11.31
CA PRO A 28 19.28 0.71 -11.23
C PRO A 28 18.52 -0.59 -11.50
N SER A 29 19.18 -1.59 -12.09
CA SER A 29 18.56 -2.87 -12.50
C SER A 29 17.78 -3.55 -11.37
N TRP A 30 18.35 -3.58 -10.17
CA TRP A 30 17.75 -4.16 -8.96
C TRP A 30 16.49 -3.43 -8.44
N GLU A 31 16.26 -2.17 -8.85
CA GLU A 31 15.07 -1.39 -8.48
C GLU A 31 14.05 -1.25 -9.62
N ARG A 32 14.50 -1.42 -10.86
CA ARG A 32 13.69 -1.20 -12.06
C ARG A 32 12.81 -2.41 -12.30
N LEU A 33 11.49 -2.21 -12.34
CA LEU A 33 10.52 -3.25 -12.69
C LEU A 33 10.69 -4.50 -11.82
N SER A 34 10.98 -4.31 -10.53
CA SER A 34 11.44 -5.38 -9.64
C SER A 34 10.48 -6.57 -9.52
N ASP A 35 9.16 -6.35 -9.61
CA ASP A 35 8.20 -7.45 -9.56
C ASP A 35 8.09 -8.17 -10.90
N LEU A 36 8.25 -7.45 -12.02
CA LEU A 36 8.39 -8.07 -13.34
C LEU A 36 9.66 -8.92 -13.43
N HIS A 37 10.75 -8.48 -12.79
CA HIS A 37 11.97 -9.26 -12.69
C HIS A 37 11.73 -10.57 -11.90
N ILE A 38 10.97 -10.52 -10.79
CA ILE A 38 10.53 -11.72 -10.07
C ILE A 38 9.69 -12.63 -10.98
N TYR A 39 8.72 -12.09 -11.73
CA TYR A 39 7.91 -12.88 -12.64
C TYR A 39 8.76 -13.55 -13.73
N TYR A 40 9.67 -12.80 -14.34
CA TYR A 40 10.55 -13.32 -15.38
C TYR A 40 11.46 -14.42 -14.83
N GLY A 41 12.13 -14.17 -13.70
CA GLY A 41 13.01 -15.15 -13.05
C GLY A 41 12.27 -16.42 -12.64
N ALA A 42 11.09 -16.30 -12.02
CA ALA A 42 10.26 -17.45 -11.63
C ALA A 42 9.83 -18.30 -12.84
N ILE A 43 9.46 -17.65 -13.96
CA ILE A 43 9.13 -18.37 -15.20
C ILE A 43 10.36 -19.05 -15.80
N ARG A 44 11.53 -18.40 -15.80
CA ARG A 44 12.78 -18.99 -16.28
C ARG A 44 13.21 -20.18 -15.43
N HIS A 45 13.04 -20.09 -14.12
CA HIS A 45 13.28 -21.19 -13.17
C HIS A 45 12.31 -22.36 -13.41
N LEU A 46 11.03 -22.07 -13.62
CA LEU A 46 10.05 -23.08 -13.99
C LEU A 46 10.38 -23.77 -15.33
N GLN A 47 10.87 -23.01 -16.32
CA GLN A 47 11.28 -23.53 -17.63
C GLN A 47 12.50 -24.46 -17.56
N THR A 48 13.32 -24.37 -16.52
CA THR A 48 14.42 -25.33 -16.28
C THR A 48 13.97 -26.59 -15.54
N GLY A 49 12.67 -26.73 -15.25
CA GLY A 49 12.10 -27.89 -14.56
C GLY A 49 12.10 -27.78 -13.03
N GLU A 50 12.46 -26.61 -12.49
CA GLU A 50 12.51 -26.37 -11.05
C GLU A 50 11.15 -25.91 -10.50
N PRO A 51 10.82 -26.17 -9.22
CA PRO A 51 9.54 -25.77 -8.62
C PRO A 51 9.33 -24.25 -8.60
N LEU A 52 8.12 -23.81 -8.97
CA LEU A 52 7.79 -22.39 -9.11
C LEU A 52 7.99 -21.59 -7.81
N TYR A 53 7.65 -22.21 -6.67
CA TYR A 53 7.61 -21.55 -5.36
C TYR A 53 8.92 -21.59 -4.58
N ASP A 54 9.95 -22.27 -5.11
CA ASP A 54 11.31 -22.31 -4.57
C ASP A 54 12.17 -21.16 -5.13
N PHE A 55 11.70 -20.49 -6.19
CA PHE A 55 12.36 -19.32 -6.74
C PHE A 55 12.34 -18.13 -5.78
N VAL A 56 13.53 -17.55 -5.57
CA VAL A 56 13.74 -16.29 -4.86
C VAL A 56 14.62 -15.39 -5.74
N ALA A 57 14.14 -14.18 -6.04
CA ALA A 57 14.92 -13.21 -6.82
C ALA A 57 16.06 -12.61 -6.00
N GLU A 58 16.99 -11.91 -6.67
CA GLU A 58 18.15 -11.25 -6.02
C GLU A 58 17.75 -10.26 -4.91
N ASN A 59 16.58 -9.65 -5.01
CA ASN A 59 16.04 -8.74 -3.99
C ASN A 59 15.32 -9.47 -2.82
N GLY A 60 15.38 -10.81 -2.78
CA GLY A 60 14.72 -11.65 -1.79
C GLY A 60 13.23 -11.89 -2.05
N GLY A 61 12.66 -11.36 -3.13
CA GLY A 61 11.24 -11.47 -3.45
C GLY A 61 10.86 -12.82 -4.07
N PRO A 62 9.86 -13.54 -3.51
CA PRO A 62 9.38 -14.81 -4.08
C PRO A 62 8.22 -14.60 -5.07
N PHE A 63 7.91 -15.63 -5.86
CA PHE A 63 6.65 -15.71 -6.60
C PHE A 63 5.48 -15.97 -5.63
N THR A 64 4.40 -15.19 -5.75
CA THR A 64 3.30 -15.16 -4.74
C THR A 64 1.90 -15.41 -5.31
N TYR A 65 1.76 -15.59 -6.63
CA TYR A 65 0.47 -15.73 -7.29
C TYR A 65 0.03 -17.19 -7.43
N PRO A 66 -1.27 -17.46 -7.67
CA PRO A 66 -1.75 -18.80 -7.99
C PRO A 66 -1.02 -19.36 -9.24
N PRO A 67 -0.92 -20.69 -9.38
CA PRO A 67 -0.15 -21.31 -10.46
C PRO A 67 -0.66 -20.94 -11.87
N PHE A 68 -1.96 -20.64 -12.01
CA PHE A 68 -2.50 -20.16 -13.28
C PHE A 68 -1.84 -18.85 -13.75
N ALA A 69 -1.41 -17.99 -12.84
CA ALA A 69 -0.65 -16.79 -13.19
C ALA A 69 0.67 -17.14 -13.90
N ALA A 70 1.34 -18.22 -13.49
CA ALA A 70 2.56 -18.67 -14.14
C ALA A 70 2.29 -19.13 -15.59
N LEU A 71 1.15 -19.79 -15.84
CA LEU A 71 0.76 -20.16 -17.21
C LEU A 71 0.51 -18.93 -18.10
N VAL A 72 -0.16 -17.90 -17.56
CA VAL A 72 -0.40 -16.64 -18.29
C VAL A 72 0.92 -15.89 -18.56
N LEU A 73 1.84 -15.92 -17.60
CA LEU A 73 3.14 -15.26 -17.69
C LEU A 73 4.18 -16.09 -18.45
N PHE A 74 3.96 -17.39 -18.67
CA PHE A 74 4.91 -18.30 -19.30
C PHE A 74 5.57 -17.78 -20.58
N PRO A 75 4.85 -17.10 -21.52
CA PRO A 75 5.46 -16.58 -22.74
C PRO A 75 6.57 -15.53 -22.51
N ILE A 76 6.59 -14.83 -21.37
CA ILE A 76 7.60 -13.79 -21.12
C ILE A 76 9.01 -14.36 -21.01
N GLY A 77 9.16 -15.62 -20.59
CA GLY A 77 10.46 -16.29 -20.47
C GLY A 77 11.06 -16.70 -21.82
N ALA A 78 10.32 -16.57 -22.92
CA ALA A 78 10.77 -16.96 -24.27
C ALA A 78 11.56 -15.85 -24.99
N VAL A 79 11.57 -14.62 -24.46
CA VAL A 79 12.27 -13.48 -25.05
C VAL A 79 13.17 -12.81 -24.02
N PRO A 80 14.20 -12.04 -24.44
CA PRO A 80 15.07 -11.34 -23.50
C PRO A 80 14.29 -10.39 -22.58
N GLU A 81 14.67 -10.33 -21.30
CA GLU A 81 13.95 -9.55 -20.28
C GLU A 81 13.77 -8.08 -20.66
N TRP A 82 14.75 -7.46 -21.33
CA TRP A 82 14.64 -6.06 -21.76
C TRP A 82 13.47 -5.84 -22.75
N VAL A 83 13.17 -6.84 -23.61
CA VAL A 83 12.01 -6.80 -24.51
C VAL A 83 10.74 -6.84 -23.67
N VAL A 84 10.67 -7.77 -22.70
CA VAL A 84 9.55 -7.87 -21.76
C VAL A 84 9.33 -6.55 -21.04
N GLN A 85 10.40 -5.92 -20.52
CA GLN A 85 10.33 -4.64 -19.81
C GLN A 85 9.71 -3.53 -20.67
N LEU A 86 10.15 -3.37 -21.93
CA LEU A 86 9.61 -2.36 -22.85
C LEU A 86 8.16 -2.64 -23.22
N THR A 87 7.84 -3.88 -23.57
CA THR A 87 6.48 -4.30 -23.91
C THR A 87 5.54 -4.14 -22.71
N TRP A 88 6.00 -4.46 -21.50
CA TRP A 88 5.21 -4.37 -20.28
C TRP A 88 4.85 -2.92 -19.91
N LEU A 89 5.81 -1.99 -20.06
CA LEU A 89 5.57 -0.56 -19.86
C LEU A 89 4.54 -0.03 -20.87
N ALA A 90 4.66 -0.42 -22.14
CA ALA A 90 3.70 -0.05 -23.18
C ALA A 90 2.29 -0.59 -22.88
N LEU A 91 2.18 -1.88 -22.52
CA LEU A 91 0.92 -2.52 -22.13
C LEU A 91 0.31 -1.89 -20.88
N THR A 92 1.13 -1.51 -19.90
CA THR A 92 0.66 -0.80 -18.70
C THR A 92 0.05 0.55 -19.06
N CYS A 93 0.71 1.34 -19.91
CA CYS A 93 0.18 2.61 -20.40
C CYS A 93 -1.12 2.42 -21.20
N ALA A 94 -1.18 1.40 -22.06
CA ALA A 94 -2.39 1.07 -22.82
C ALA A 94 -3.55 0.65 -21.89
N ALA A 95 -3.27 -0.15 -20.85
CA ALA A 95 -4.26 -0.55 -19.87
C ALA A 95 -4.83 0.65 -19.10
N ILE A 96 -3.99 1.62 -18.71
CA ILE A 96 -4.42 2.86 -18.06
C ILE A 96 -5.35 3.66 -18.99
N ALA A 97 -5.00 3.79 -20.27
CA ALA A 97 -5.84 4.45 -21.26
C ALA A 97 -7.18 3.72 -21.45
N ALA A 98 -7.18 2.38 -21.50
CA ALA A 98 -8.38 1.55 -21.61
C ALA A 98 -9.30 1.70 -20.38
N ILE A 99 -8.74 1.71 -19.17
CA ILE A 99 -9.48 1.98 -17.93
C ILE A 99 -10.15 3.36 -18.00
N ALA A 100 -9.42 4.39 -18.44
CA ALA A 100 -9.96 5.74 -18.58
C ALA A 100 -11.13 5.81 -19.58
N VAL A 101 -11.02 5.11 -20.71
CA VAL A 101 -12.08 5.00 -21.73
C VAL A 101 -13.33 4.33 -21.16
N ALA A 102 -13.17 3.24 -20.40
CA ALA A 102 -14.27 2.53 -19.76
C ALA A 102 -15.03 3.44 -18.79
N VAL A 103 -14.33 4.16 -17.93
CA VAL A 103 -14.94 5.00 -16.88
C VAL A 103 -15.49 6.34 -17.41
N GLY A 104 -15.01 6.83 -18.55
CA GLY A 104 -15.33 8.17 -19.05
C GLY A 104 -16.83 8.49 -19.18
N ARG A 105 -17.69 7.51 -19.50
CA ARG A 105 -19.16 7.72 -19.55
C ARG A 105 -19.76 8.00 -18.17
N ALA A 106 -19.20 7.41 -17.12
CA ALA A 106 -19.72 7.55 -15.76
C ALA A 106 -19.31 8.89 -15.11
N VAL A 107 -18.21 9.50 -15.59
CA VAL A 107 -17.72 10.79 -15.09
C VAL A 107 -18.47 11.97 -15.72
N THR A 108 -18.93 11.85 -16.98
CA THR A 108 -19.72 12.90 -17.61
C THR A 108 -20.79 12.34 -18.54
N VAL A 109 -22.03 12.81 -18.34
CA VAL A 109 -23.16 12.52 -19.23
C VAL A 109 -23.16 13.40 -20.49
N ALA A 110 -22.37 14.49 -20.49
CA ALA A 110 -22.27 15.39 -21.63
C ALA A 110 -21.32 14.78 -22.68
N GLU A 111 -21.88 14.22 -23.76
CA GLU A 111 -21.12 13.50 -24.79
C GLU A 111 -19.98 14.33 -25.39
N HIS A 112 -20.23 15.63 -25.64
CA HIS A 112 -19.22 16.55 -26.15
C HIS A 112 -18.05 16.82 -25.17
N ARG A 113 -18.18 16.51 -23.88
CA ARG A 113 -17.07 16.64 -22.90
C ARG A 113 -16.32 15.33 -22.69
N ARG A 114 -16.91 14.20 -23.10
CA ARG A 114 -16.39 12.87 -22.83
C ARG A 114 -14.98 12.63 -23.35
N PRO A 115 -14.58 13.05 -24.57
CA PRO A 115 -13.20 12.84 -25.03
C PRO A 115 -12.15 13.51 -24.13
N VAL A 116 -12.45 14.73 -23.64
CA VAL A 116 -11.58 15.46 -22.72
C VAL A 116 -11.60 14.81 -21.33
N ALA A 117 -12.77 14.37 -20.85
CA ALA A 117 -12.88 13.69 -19.56
C ALA A 117 -12.08 12.38 -19.54
N VAL A 118 -12.16 11.57 -20.61
CA VAL A 118 -11.36 10.34 -20.75
C VAL A 118 -9.87 10.65 -20.69
N ALA A 119 -9.39 11.63 -21.47
CA ALA A 119 -7.98 12.00 -21.46
C ALA A 119 -7.54 12.54 -20.09
N ALA A 120 -8.38 13.30 -19.40
CA ALA A 120 -8.12 13.79 -18.06
C ALA A 120 -8.05 12.67 -17.01
N ILE A 121 -8.93 11.65 -17.10
CA ILE A 121 -8.86 10.45 -16.26
C ILE A 121 -7.56 9.68 -16.50
N ALA A 122 -7.14 9.54 -17.76
CA ALA A 122 -5.87 8.89 -18.12
C ALA A 122 -4.67 9.63 -17.51
N CYS A 123 -4.63 10.97 -17.61
CA CYS A 123 -3.61 11.79 -16.96
C CYS A 123 -3.63 11.65 -15.43
N ALA A 124 -4.82 11.72 -14.80
CA ALA A 124 -4.96 11.59 -13.35
C ALA A 124 -4.50 10.22 -12.84
N LEU A 125 -4.85 9.15 -13.56
CA LEU A 125 -4.35 7.81 -13.29
C LEU A 125 -2.83 7.78 -13.42
N MET A 126 -2.28 8.21 -14.56
CA MET A 126 -0.84 8.15 -14.82
C MET A 126 -0.03 8.94 -13.80
N LEU A 127 -0.50 10.12 -13.37
CA LEU A 127 0.18 10.95 -12.36
C LEU A 127 0.02 10.43 -10.92
N SER A 128 -0.89 9.49 -10.68
CA SER A 128 -1.15 8.96 -9.34
C SER A 128 0.00 8.07 -8.84
N ALA A 129 0.25 8.11 -7.52
CA ALA A 129 1.24 7.23 -6.90
C ALA A 129 0.97 5.74 -7.16
N PRO A 130 -0.28 5.24 -7.23
CA PRO A 130 -0.57 3.87 -7.64
C PRO A 130 -0.07 3.51 -9.04
N ALA A 131 -0.30 4.34 -10.06
CA ALA A 131 0.17 4.04 -11.42
C ALA A 131 1.69 4.17 -11.54
N GLN A 132 2.28 5.19 -10.91
CA GLN A 132 3.73 5.35 -10.85
C GLN A 132 4.40 4.17 -10.13
N SER A 133 3.80 3.68 -9.05
CA SER A 133 4.22 2.45 -8.39
C SER A 133 4.05 1.24 -9.31
N ASN A 134 2.92 1.10 -10.03
CA ASN A 134 2.71 -0.03 -10.94
C ASN A 134 3.76 -0.06 -12.06
N LEU A 135 4.13 1.11 -12.60
CA LEU A 135 5.22 1.25 -13.58
C LEU A 135 6.58 0.93 -12.96
N ARG A 136 6.89 1.44 -11.75
CA ARG A 136 8.17 1.17 -11.07
C ARG A 136 8.38 -0.32 -10.85
N PHE A 137 7.34 -1.04 -10.43
CA PHE A 137 7.43 -2.45 -10.06
C PHE A 137 7.13 -3.40 -11.23
N GLY A 138 6.50 -2.94 -12.31
CA GLY A 138 6.11 -3.82 -13.42
C GLY A 138 4.95 -4.74 -13.04
N GLN A 139 3.98 -4.22 -12.29
CA GLN A 139 2.95 -5.03 -11.65
C GLN A 139 1.81 -5.44 -12.58
N VAL A 140 1.33 -6.69 -12.42
CA VAL A 140 0.16 -7.23 -13.15
C VAL A 140 -1.15 -6.56 -12.73
N SER A 141 -1.15 -5.88 -11.57
CA SER A 141 -2.33 -5.38 -10.88
C SER A 141 -3.19 -4.46 -11.74
N VAL A 142 -2.60 -3.63 -12.62
CA VAL A 142 -3.35 -2.78 -13.56
C VAL A 142 -4.22 -3.59 -14.54
N PHE A 143 -3.73 -4.74 -15.00
CA PHE A 143 -4.49 -5.62 -15.91
C PHE A 143 -5.63 -6.31 -15.17
N ILE A 144 -5.41 -6.72 -13.92
CA ILE A 144 -6.44 -7.26 -13.04
C ILE A 144 -7.55 -6.24 -12.80
N VAL A 145 -7.19 -4.97 -12.55
CA VAL A 145 -8.16 -3.87 -12.44
C VAL A 145 -8.96 -3.72 -13.73
N LEU A 146 -8.31 -3.69 -14.90
CA LEU A 146 -8.99 -3.55 -16.19
C LEU A 146 -10.01 -4.67 -16.42
N LEU A 147 -9.60 -5.94 -16.23
CA LEU A 147 -10.47 -7.10 -16.40
C LEU A 147 -11.68 -7.06 -15.46
N ALA A 148 -11.43 -6.85 -14.16
CA ALA A 148 -12.49 -6.79 -13.15
C ALA A 148 -13.42 -5.60 -13.34
N LEU A 149 -12.89 -4.44 -13.78
CA LEU A 149 -13.67 -3.23 -14.00
C LEU A 149 -14.61 -3.39 -15.20
N VAL A 150 -14.10 -3.84 -16.35
CA VAL A 150 -14.88 -4.02 -17.58
C VAL A 150 -16.05 -4.99 -17.34
N ASP A 151 -15.80 -6.08 -16.63
CA ASP A 151 -16.80 -7.11 -16.36
C ASP A 151 -17.75 -6.72 -15.22
N GLY A 152 -17.23 -6.11 -14.15
CA GLY A 152 -18.02 -5.57 -13.04
C GLY A 152 -19.00 -4.48 -13.50
N MET A 153 -18.58 -3.62 -14.42
CA MET A 153 -19.42 -2.62 -15.09
C MET A 153 -20.49 -3.23 -16.00
N GLY A 154 -20.34 -4.50 -16.38
CA GLY A 154 -21.21 -5.18 -17.33
C GLY A 154 -20.99 -4.75 -18.79
N LEU A 155 -19.80 -4.26 -19.14
CA LEU A 155 -19.41 -3.95 -20.53
C LEU A 155 -19.19 -5.22 -21.35
N THR A 156 -18.95 -6.35 -20.68
CA THR A 156 -18.92 -7.68 -21.29
C THR A 156 -20.31 -8.08 -21.80
N PRO A 157 -20.40 -8.78 -22.95
CA PRO A 157 -21.67 -9.34 -23.42
C PRO A 157 -22.35 -10.18 -22.34
N ALA A 158 -23.68 -10.08 -22.23
CA ALA A 158 -24.43 -10.67 -21.12
C ALA A 158 -24.21 -12.18 -20.92
N ARG A 159 -23.82 -12.93 -21.95
CA ARG A 159 -23.49 -14.37 -21.89
C ARG A 159 -22.11 -14.67 -21.29
N TYR A 160 -21.20 -13.69 -21.26
CA TYR A 160 -19.82 -13.83 -20.78
C TYR A 160 -19.54 -13.03 -19.50
N ARG A 161 -20.55 -12.35 -18.94
CA ARG A 161 -20.40 -11.63 -17.68
C ARG A 161 -19.96 -12.56 -16.56
N GLY A 162 -18.94 -12.14 -15.80
CA GLY A 162 -18.29 -12.88 -14.73
C GLY A 162 -17.00 -13.59 -15.17
N VAL A 163 -16.83 -13.90 -16.46
CA VAL A 163 -15.68 -14.67 -16.93
C VAL A 163 -14.35 -13.93 -16.71
N LEU A 164 -14.29 -12.62 -17.00
CA LEU A 164 -13.04 -11.87 -16.83
C LEU A 164 -12.70 -11.69 -15.34
N ILE A 165 -13.70 -11.55 -14.47
CA ILE A 165 -13.50 -11.56 -13.01
C ILE A 165 -12.94 -12.91 -12.55
N GLY A 166 -13.47 -14.03 -13.05
CA GLY A 166 -12.97 -15.37 -12.72
C GLY A 166 -11.52 -15.58 -13.17
N ILE A 167 -11.18 -15.18 -14.40
CA ILE A 167 -9.80 -15.23 -14.92
C ILE A 167 -8.88 -14.32 -14.09
N ALA A 168 -9.31 -13.09 -13.80
CA ALA A 168 -8.55 -12.16 -12.98
C ALA A 168 -8.29 -12.72 -11.58
N ALA A 169 -9.30 -13.35 -10.97
CA ALA A 169 -9.19 -14.04 -9.69
C ALA A 169 -8.22 -15.23 -9.71
N ALA A 170 -8.14 -15.95 -10.83
CA ALA A 170 -7.19 -17.05 -11.00
C ALA A 170 -5.75 -16.57 -11.17
N ILE A 171 -5.54 -15.34 -11.66
CA ILE A 171 -4.20 -14.71 -11.70
C ILE A 171 -3.84 -14.09 -10.34
N LYS A 172 -4.80 -13.51 -9.63
CA LYS A 172 -4.60 -12.89 -8.31
C LYS A 172 -5.91 -12.94 -7.55
N LEU A 173 -5.95 -13.50 -6.34
CA LEU A 173 -7.22 -13.83 -5.64
C LEU A 173 -8.11 -12.62 -5.29
N THR A 174 -7.60 -11.39 -5.32
CA THR A 174 -8.32 -10.20 -4.83
C THR A 174 -9.68 -9.90 -5.50
N PRO A 175 -9.91 -10.16 -6.80
CA PRO A 175 -11.21 -9.97 -7.44
C PRO A 175 -12.31 -10.94 -6.98
N LEU A 176 -12.03 -11.97 -6.17
CA LEU A 176 -13.07 -12.89 -5.68
C LEU A 176 -14.21 -12.17 -4.93
N LEU A 177 -13.95 -11.00 -4.34
CA LEU A 177 -15.00 -10.16 -3.73
C LEU A 177 -16.09 -9.75 -4.73
N PHE A 178 -15.78 -9.66 -6.03
CA PHE A 178 -16.78 -9.38 -7.06
C PHE A 178 -17.80 -10.52 -7.23
N VAL A 179 -17.44 -11.76 -6.89
CA VAL A 179 -18.40 -12.87 -6.84
C VAL A 179 -19.45 -12.59 -5.76
N LEU A 180 -19.02 -12.17 -4.57
CA LEU A 180 -19.95 -11.76 -3.50
C LEU A 180 -20.81 -10.57 -3.92
N PHE A 181 -20.22 -9.58 -4.62
CA PHE A 181 -20.98 -8.48 -5.22
C PHE A 181 -22.09 -8.96 -6.17
N PHE A 182 -21.80 -9.92 -7.05
CA PHE A 182 -22.81 -10.49 -7.93
C PHE A 182 -23.89 -11.23 -7.14
N LEU A 183 -23.54 -12.01 -6.13
CA LEU A 183 -24.50 -12.71 -5.28
C LEU A 183 -25.44 -11.75 -4.54
N VAL A 184 -24.90 -10.73 -3.86
CA VAL A 184 -25.75 -9.74 -3.15
C VAL A 184 -26.59 -8.91 -4.11
N SER A 185 -26.10 -8.71 -5.34
CA SER A 185 -26.83 -8.03 -6.42
C SER A 185 -27.80 -8.93 -7.18
N ARG A 186 -28.02 -10.18 -6.72
CA ARG A 186 -28.88 -11.20 -7.36
C ARG A 186 -28.48 -11.56 -8.80
N ARG A 187 -27.22 -11.32 -9.17
CA ARG A 187 -26.62 -11.67 -10.47
C ARG A 187 -26.03 -13.08 -10.41
N TYR A 188 -26.84 -14.08 -10.06
CA TYR A 188 -26.38 -15.45 -9.79
C TYR A 188 -25.69 -16.11 -10.99
N ARG A 189 -26.16 -15.84 -12.22
CA ARG A 189 -25.52 -16.35 -13.45
C ARG A 189 -24.11 -15.80 -13.64
N ASP A 190 -23.90 -14.53 -13.31
CA ASP A 190 -22.59 -13.89 -13.42
C ASP A 190 -21.64 -14.40 -12.33
N ALA A 191 -22.16 -14.58 -11.11
CA ALA A 191 -21.41 -15.23 -10.02
C ALA A 191 -21.00 -16.66 -10.39
N GLY A 192 -21.93 -17.46 -10.92
CA GLY A 192 -21.66 -18.83 -11.35
C GLY A 192 -20.61 -18.92 -12.46
N ARG A 193 -20.65 -18.01 -13.45
CA ARG A 193 -19.63 -17.94 -14.51
C ARG A 193 -18.27 -17.49 -14.00
N ALA A 194 -18.24 -16.55 -13.05
CA ALA A 194 -16.98 -16.13 -12.43
C ALA A 194 -16.32 -17.27 -11.66
N VAL A 195 -17.10 -18.01 -10.85
CA VAL A 195 -16.61 -19.20 -10.15
C VAL A 195 -16.18 -20.28 -11.14
N ALA A 196 -16.98 -20.56 -12.17
CA ALA A 196 -16.65 -21.57 -13.17
C ALA A 196 -15.35 -21.23 -13.93
N ALA A 197 -15.17 -19.96 -14.34
CA ALA A 197 -13.94 -19.53 -15.01
C ALA A 197 -12.72 -19.62 -14.07
N PHE A 198 -12.86 -19.19 -12.81
CA PHE A 198 -11.82 -19.33 -11.80
C PHE A 198 -11.41 -20.79 -11.59
N VAL A 199 -12.39 -21.68 -11.39
CA VAL A 199 -12.14 -23.12 -11.20
C VAL A 199 -11.53 -23.74 -12.44
N ALA A 200 -12.02 -23.40 -13.65
CA ALA A 200 -11.45 -23.92 -14.90
C ALA A 200 -9.97 -23.53 -15.06
N CYS A 201 -9.62 -22.26 -14.76
CA CYS A 201 -8.24 -21.80 -14.75
C CYS A 201 -7.39 -22.51 -13.69
N ALA A 202 -7.92 -22.71 -12.47
CA ALA A 202 -7.22 -23.43 -11.40
C ALA A 202 -7.00 -24.91 -11.74
N VAL A 203 -8.00 -25.58 -12.33
CA VAL A 203 -7.90 -26.97 -12.81
C VAL A 203 -6.89 -27.08 -13.94
N LEU A 204 -6.92 -26.16 -14.91
CA LEU A 204 -5.91 -26.11 -15.97
C LEU A 204 -4.50 -25.99 -15.39
N ALA A 205 -4.33 -25.13 -14.39
CA ALA A 205 -3.04 -24.99 -13.71
C ALA A 205 -2.66 -26.24 -12.91
N ALA A 206 -3.60 -26.93 -12.28
CA ALA A 206 -3.34 -28.20 -11.58
C ALA A 206 -2.99 -29.34 -12.52
N VAL A 207 -3.51 -29.34 -13.75
CA VAL A 207 -3.16 -30.33 -14.78
C VAL A 207 -1.75 -30.07 -15.34
N VAL A 208 -1.41 -28.80 -15.57
CA VAL A 208 -0.10 -28.44 -16.17
C VAL A 208 1.03 -28.39 -15.12
N LEU A 209 0.72 -27.91 -13.91
CA LEU A 209 1.65 -27.69 -12.79
C LEU A 209 1.09 -28.35 -11.51
N PRO A 210 1.01 -29.69 -11.43
CA PRO A 210 0.35 -30.39 -10.33
C PRO A 210 1.01 -30.14 -8.97
N THR A 211 2.34 -30.26 -8.90
CA THR A 211 3.11 -30.08 -7.66
C THR A 211 3.00 -28.64 -7.16
N ASP A 212 3.21 -27.65 -8.04
CA ASP A 212 3.08 -26.24 -7.66
C ASP A 212 1.66 -25.90 -7.23
N SER A 213 0.65 -26.46 -7.90
CA SER A 213 -0.75 -26.28 -7.49
C SER A 213 -1.02 -26.85 -6.11
N TRP A 214 -0.51 -28.03 -5.80
CA TRP A 214 -0.60 -28.62 -4.47
C TRP A 214 0.09 -27.73 -3.42
N THR A 215 1.33 -27.31 -3.67
CA THR A 215 2.11 -26.43 -2.79
C THR A 215 1.42 -25.07 -2.57
N PHE A 216 0.76 -24.55 -3.60
CA PHE A 216 0.01 -23.30 -3.49
C PHE A 216 -1.18 -23.44 -2.55
N TRP A 217 -2.09 -24.37 -2.85
CA TRP A 217 -3.38 -24.52 -2.17
C TRP A 217 -3.31 -25.14 -0.78
N THR A 218 -2.22 -25.85 -0.44
CA THR A 218 -2.07 -26.46 0.90
C THR A 218 -1.30 -25.61 1.90
N GLY A 219 -0.57 -24.57 1.46
CA GLY A 219 0.22 -23.76 2.41
C GLY A 219 0.62 -22.38 1.92
N THR A 220 1.17 -22.25 0.71
CA THR A 220 1.79 -20.99 0.26
C THR A 220 0.83 -19.80 0.33
N PHE A 221 -0.44 -19.98 -0.07
CA PHE A 221 -1.40 -18.87 -0.07
C PHE A 221 -1.78 -18.37 1.33
N LEU A 222 -1.61 -19.20 2.37
CA LEU A 222 -1.89 -18.84 3.77
C LEU A 222 -0.69 -18.15 4.44
N ASN A 223 0.52 -18.40 3.95
CA ASN A 223 1.75 -17.89 4.53
C ASN A 223 2.07 -16.47 4.02
N THR A 224 1.33 -15.48 4.54
CA THR A 224 1.45 -14.07 4.13
C THR A 224 2.76 -13.40 4.54
N SER A 225 3.48 -13.93 5.54
CA SER A 225 4.78 -13.38 5.96
C SER A 225 5.87 -13.54 4.91
N ARG A 226 5.71 -14.49 3.97
CA ARG A 226 6.60 -14.64 2.80
C ARG A 226 6.61 -13.44 1.86
N VAL A 227 5.57 -12.61 1.91
CA VAL A 227 5.42 -11.43 1.03
C VAL A 227 6.29 -10.26 1.53
N GLY A 228 6.83 -10.35 2.76
CA GLY A 228 7.68 -9.35 3.39
C GLY A 228 7.08 -8.80 4.69
N ASP A 229 7.70 -7.74 5.22
CA ASP A 229 7.21 -7.06 6.41
C ASP A 229 5.83 -6.42 6.17
N LEU A 230 4.80 -7.03 6.74
CA LEU A 230 3.41 -6.60 6.60
C LEU A 230 3.14 -5.23 7.26
N ALA A 231 3.98 -4.81 8.21
CA ALA A 231 3.90 -3.48 8.81
C ALA A 231 4.57 -2.40 7.96
N SER A 232 5.34 -2.78 6.91
CA SER A 232 6.03 -1.84 6.01
C SER A 232 5.12 -0.71 5.54
N LEU A 233 5.61 0.52 5.56
CA LEU A 233 4.88 1.71 5.07
C LEU A 233 4.40 1.59 3.62
N GLY A 234 5.01 0.71 2.81
CA GLY A 234 4.52 0.40 1.48
C GLY A 234 3.15 -0.30 1.48
N ASN A 235 2.83 -1.07 2.53
CA ASN A 235 1.56 -1.77 2.70
C ASN A 235 0.49 -0.78 3.22
N GLN A 236 -0.35 -0.30 2.33
CA GLN A 236 -1.46 0.64 2.58
C GLN A 236 -2.79 -0.11 2.80
N SER A 237 -2.76 -1.24 3.49
CA SER A 237 -3.94 -2.00 3.95
C SER A 237 -4.38 -1.59 5.36
N LEU A 238 -5.62 -1.92 5.72
CA LEU A 238 -6.08 -1.84 7.10
C LEU A 238 -5.28 -2.78 8.02
N HIS A 239 -4.88 -3.96 7.52
CA HIS A 239 -4.04 -4.91 8.26
C HIS A 239 -2.69 -4.30 8.63
N GLY A 240 -1.95 -3.76 7.65
CA GLY A 240 -0.66 -3.11 7.88
C GLY A 240 -0.78 -1.89 8.79
N MET A 241 -1.87 -1.12 8.67
CA MET A 241 -2.14 0.00 9.57
C MET A 241 -2.35 -0.44 11.02
N LEU A 242 -3.06 -1.56 11.26
CA LEU A 242 -3.27 -2.11 12.59
C LEU A 242 -1.97 -2.70 13.18
N LEU A 243 -1.16 -3.38 12.38
CA LEU A 243 0.18 -3.84 12.81
C LEU A 243 1.07 -2.66 13.22
N ARG A 244 1.01 -1.54 12.48
CA ARG A 244 1.79 -0.35 12.80
C ARG A 244 1.44 0.25 14.15
N ILE A 245 0.19 0.18 14.61
CA ILE A 245 -0.20 0.63 15.96
C ILE A 245 0.12 -0.39 17.08
N GLY A 246 0.84 -1.46 16.76
CA GLY A 246 1.25 -2.48 17.73
C GLY A 246 0.22 -3.56 18.02
N LEU A 247 -0.92 -3.61 17.29
CA LEU A 247 -1.85 -4.73 17.41
C LEU A 247 -1.25 -5.96 16.73
N ALA A 248 -0.93 -6.97 17.54
CA ALA A 248 -0.43 -8.28 17.13
C ALA A 248 -0.90 -9.36 18.11
N GLY A 249 -0.63 -10.63 17.82
CA GLY A 249 -0.98 -11.77 18.68
C GLY A 249 -2.27 -12.50 18.27
N GLU A 250 -2.74 -13.41 19.13
CA GLU A 250 -3.77 -14.40 18.78
C GLU A 250 -5.15 -13.81 18.46
N THR A 251 -5.50 -12.66 19.06
CA THR A 251 -6.79 -12.00 18.85
C THR A 251 -6.81 -11.10 17.61
N PHE A 252 -5.65 -10.77 17.06
CA PHE A 252 -5.52 -9.84 15.94
C PHE A 252 -6.25 -10.30 14.67
N PRO A 253 -6.19 -11.57 14.24
CA PRO A 253 -6.93 -12.04 13.07
C PRO A 253 -8.45 -11.85 13.20
N LEU A 254 -9.02 -12.04 14.40
CA LEU A 254 -10.45 -11.86 14.65
C LEU A 254 -10.88 -10.39 14.56
N LEU A 255 -10.09 -9.49 15.16
CA LEU A 255 -10.33 -8.05 15.10
C LEU A 255 -10.25 -7.54 13.66
N TRP A 256 -9.24 -7.99 12.92
CA TRP A 256 -9.08 -7.65 11.51
C TRP A 256 -10.23 -8.20 10.66
N ALA A 257 -10.63 -9.46 10.87
CA ALA A 257 -11.76 -10.06 10.16
C ALA A 257 -13.07 -9.30 10.41
N ALA A 258 -13.34 -8.89 11.66
CA ALA A 258 -14.50 -8.09 12.00
C ALA A 258 -14.47 -6.72 11.30
N LEU A 259 -13.32 -6.05 11.27
CA LEU A 259 -13.15 -4.78 10.56
C LEU A 259 -13.39 -4.93 9.05
N VAL A 260 -12.81 -5.97 8.43
CA VAL A 260 -13.00 -6.28 7.01
C VAL A 260 -14.46 -6.60 6.71
N LEU A 261 -15.16 -7.33 7.59
CA LEU A 261 -16.58 -7.64 7.45
C LEU A 261 -17.43 -6.37 7.44
N VAL A 262 -17.17 -5.42 8.35
CA VAL A 262 -17.88 -4.14 8.40
C VAL A 262 -17.65 -3.32 7.14
N VAL A 263 -16.38 -3.16 6.73
CA VAL A 263 -16.00 -2.35 5.56
C VAL A 263 -16.53 -2.96 4.27
N CYS A 264 -16.32 -4.26 4.05
CA CYS A 264 -16.77 -4.96 2.86
C CYS A 264 -18.29 -5.13 2.82
N GLY A 265 -18.91 -5.49 3.95
CA GLY A 265 -20.36 -5.60 4.05
C GLY A 265 -21.05 -4.29 3.70
N THR A 266 -20.57 -3.17 4.26
CA THR A 266 -21.08 -1.83 3.92
C THR A 266 -20.88 -1.50 2.45
N ALA A 267 -19.67 -1.73 1.91
CA ALA A 267 -19.36 -1.47 0.50
C ALA A 267 -20.23 -2.31 -0.45
N LEU A 268 -20.45 -3.60 -0.14
CA LEU A 268 -21.28 -4.51 -0.93
C LEU A 268 -22.76 -4.11 -0.91
N LEU A 269 -23.30 -3.73 0.25
CA LEU A 269 -24.68 -3.23 0.36
C LEU A 269 -24.88 -1.93 -0.44
N ARG A 270 -23.91 -1.01 -0.37
CA ARG A 270 -23.93 0.22 -1.17
C ARG A 270 -23.73 -0.06 -2.67
N ALA A 271 -22.85 -0.98 -3.03
CA ALA A 271 -22.63 -1.39 -4.42
C ALA A 271 -23.90 -2.00 -5.02
N ARG A 272 -24.62 -2.82 -4.24
CA ARG A 272 -25.94 -3.34 -4.61
C ARG A 272 -26.92 -2.19 -4.88
N GLN A 273 -27.00 -1.19 -4.00
CA GLN A 273 -27.87 -0.03 -4.21
C GLN A 273 -27.50 0.76 -5.47
N LEU A 274 -26.20 0.99 -5.70
CA LEU A 274 -25.70 1.65 -6.91
C LEU A 274 -26.05 0.86 -8.18
N GLN A 275 -25.93 -0.46 -8.13
CA GLN A 275 -26.31 -1.35 -9.22
C GLN A 275 -27.81 -1.26 -9.53
N LEU A 276 -28.67 -1.28 -8.51
CA LEU A 276 -30.13 -1.15 -8.65
C LEU A 276 -30.54 0.23 -9.19
N SER A 277 -29.78 1.28 -8.85
CA SER A 277 -29.97 2.64 -9.34
C SER A 277 -29.32 2.91 -10.70
N GLY A 278 -28.94 1.88 -11.46
CA GLY A 278 -28.39 2.02 -12.81
C GLY A 278 -26.98 2.62 -12.87
N GLN A 279 -26.19 2.52 -11.80
CA GLN A 279 -24.81 3.03 -11.70
C GLN A 279 -23.77 1.91 -11.55
N PRO A 280 -23.64 0.98 -12.53
CA PRO A 280 -22.76 -0.17 -12.42
C PRO A 280 -21.27 0.20 -12.31
N THR A 281 -20.84 1.31 -12.91
CA THR A 281 -19.46 1.80 -12.78
C THR A 281 -19.11 2.21 -11.35
N HIS A 282 -20.02 2.92 -10.68
CA HIS A 282 -19.83 3.29 -9.28
C HIS A 282 -19.83 2.04 -8.40
N ALA A 283 -20.73 1.08 -8.65
CA ALA A 283 -20.75 -0.18 -7.92
C ALA A 283 -19.43 -0.95 -8.07
N ALA A 284 -18.94 -1.14 -9.31
CA ALA A 284 -17.70 -1.85 -9.58
C ALA A 284 -16.48 -1.18 -8.93
N VAL A 285 -16.37 0.16 -9.02
CA VAL A 285 -15.27 0.90 -8.40
C VAL A 285 -15.32 0.82 -6.87
N LEU A 286 -16.51 0.84 -6.26
CA LEU A 286 -16.67 0.70 -4.81
C LEU A 286 -16.25 -0.69 -4.33
N VAL A 287 -16.64 -1.75 -5.05
CA VAL A 287 -16.20 -3.14 -4.76
C VAL A 287 -14.69 -3.26 -4.93
N GLY A 288 -14.13 -2.65 -5.98
CA GLY A 288 -12.68 -2.56 -6.17
C GLY A 288 -11.97 -1.88 -4.99
N CYS A 289 -12.49 -0.76 -4.48
CA CYS A 289 -11.95 -0.13 -3.26
C CYS A 289 -12.03 -1.07 -2.05
N ALA A 290 -13.11 -1.85 -1.93
CA ALA A 290 -13.25 -2.83 -0.86
C ALA A 290 -12.22 -3.97 -0.98
N THR A 291 -11.85 -4.43 -2.19
CA THR A 291 -10.78 -5.43 -2.36
C THR A 291 -9.44 -4.93 -1.81
N VAL A 292 -9.15 -3.64 -1.98
CA VAL A 292 -7.93 -3.00 -1.44
C VAL A 292 -8.00 -2.88 0.08
N ALA A 293 -9.15 -2.54 0.64
CA ALA A 293 -9.32 -2.44 2.09
C ALA A 293 -9.28 -3.82 2.78
N ALA A 294 -9.80 -4.84 2.12
CA ALA A 294 -9.93 -6.21 2.63
C ALA A 294 -8.62 -7.00 2.60
N SER A 295 -7.72 -6.70 1.64
CA SER A 295 -6.48 -7.45 1.50
C SER A 295 -5.55 -7.22 2.70
N PRO A 296 -4.91 -8.26 3.26
CA PRO A 296 -3.88 -8.08 4.31
C PRO A 296 -2.65 -7.35 3.77
N VAL A 297 -2.45 -7.37 2.45
CA VAL A 297 -1.39 -6.67 1.74
C VAL A 297 -1.97 -5.83 0.61
N SER A 298 -1.90 -4.52 0.76
CA SER A 298 -2.32 -3.54 -0.25
C SER A 298 -1.20 -2.56 -0.53
N TRP A 299 -0.24 -2.98 -1.36
CA TRP A 299 0.79 -2.11 -1.89
C TRP A 299 0.18 -0.91 -2.63
N THR A 300 0.93 0.19 -2.73
CA THR A 300 0.49 1.42 -3.41
C THR A 300 -0.08 1.15 -4.81
N HIS A 301 0.53 0.25 -5.60
CA HIS A 301 0.07 -0.11 -6.94
C HIS A 301 -1.27 -0.89 -6.97
N HIS A 302 -1.78 -1.40 -5.85
CA HIS A 302 -3.14 -1.96 -5.77
C HIS A 302 -4.23 -0.87 -5.72
N GLN A 303 -3.87 0.38 -5.42
CA GLN A 303 -4.83 1.45 -5.09
C GLN A 303 -5.31 2.26 -6.29
N ILE A 304 -5.35 1.67 -7.49
CA ILE A 304 -5.93 2.29 -8.69
C ILE A 304 -7.44 2.56 -8.50
N TRP A 305 -8.15 1.69 -7.77
CA TRP A 305 -9.59 1.82 -7.53
C TRP A 305 -9.99 3.13 -6.83
N PRO A 306 -9.34 3.54 -5.71
CA PRO A 306 -9.54 4.87 -5.14
C PRO A 306 -9.33 6.04 -6.12
N VAL A 307 -8.43 5.93 -7.10
CA VAL A 307 -8.21 7.00 -8.10
C VAL A 307 -9.44 7.11 -9.00
N LEU A 308 -10.02 5.97 -9.40
CA LEU A 308 -11.28 5.94 -10.13
C LEU A 308 -12.43 6.51 -9.29
N ALA A 309 -12.47 6.20 -8.00
CA ALA A 309 -13.47 6.75 -7.09
C ALA A 309 -13.36 8.29 -7.01
N ALA A 310 -12.14 8.82 -6.95
CA ALA A 310 -11.87 10.25 -6.97
C ALA A 310 -12.41 10.91 -8.26
N MET A 311 -12.14 10.30 -9.42
CA MET A 311 -12.62 10.82 -10.70
C MET A 311 -14.16 10.78 -10.82
N LEU A 312 -14.81 9.73 -10.31
CA LEU A 312 -16.28 9.67 -10.24
C LEU A 312 -16.86 10.76 -9.34
N LEU A 313 -16.24 11.04 -8.18
CA LEU A 313 -16.64 12.13 -7.29
C LEU A 313 -16.43 13.52 -7.92
N ILE A 314 -15.35 13.73 -8.67
CA ILE A 314 -15.09 14.97 -9.43
C ILE A 314 -16.12 15.16 -10.55
N GLY A 315 -16.52 14.07 -11.21
CA GLY A 315 -17.58 14.09 -12.23
C GLY A 315 -18.99 14.32 -11.68
N ALA A 316 -19.20 14.09 -10.37
CA ALA A 316 -20.50 14.17 -9.75
C ALA A 316 -21.05 15.62 -9.66
N TYR A 317 -22.37 15.71 -9.51
CA TYR A 317 -23.07 16.95 -9.19
C TYR A 317 -22.86 17.35 -7.72
N GLY A 318 -22.64 18.64 -7.48
CA GLY A 318 -22.50 19.24 -6.15
C GLY A 318 -21.05 19.49 -5.73
N VAL A 319 -20.80 20.69 -5.19
CA VAL A 319 -19.45 21.15 -4.82
C VAL A 319 -18.79 20.23 -3.79
N ALA A 320 -19.53 19.76 -2.79
CA ALA A 320 -18.99 18.90 -1.74
C ALA A 320 -18.39 17.59 -2.28
N ARG A 321 -19.07 16.94 -3.24
CA ARG A 321 -18.57 15.70 -3.86
C ARG A 321 -17.32 15.97 -4.69
N ARG A 322 -17.31 17.07 -5.45
CA ARG A 322 -16.14 17.46 -6.24
C ARG A 322 -14.93 17.75 -5.38
N VAL A 323 -15.11 18.49 -4.29
CA VAL A 323 -14.04 18.76 -3.31
C VAL A 323 -13.55 17.47 -2.69
N ALA A 324 -14.44 16.57 -2.26
CA ALA A 324 -14.05 15.26 -1.74
C ALA A 324 -13.26 14.44 -2.76
N GLY A 325 -13.66 14.48 -4.04
CA GLY A 325 -12.93 13.84 -5.13
C GLY A 325 -11.55 14.45 -5.37
N VAL A 326 -11.43 15.78 -5.35
CA VAL A 326 -10.13 16.48 -5.49
C VAL A 326 -9.20 16.16 -4.32
N VAL A 327 -9.71 16.16 -3.08
CA VAL A 327 -8.94 15.80 -1.89
C VAL A 327 -8.47 14.34 -1.97
N LEU A 328 -9.38 13.42 -2.33
CA LEU A 328 -9.04 12.01 -2.51
C LEU A 328 -7.97 11.83 -3.59
N LEU A 329 -8.09 12.51 -4.74
CA LEU A 329 -7.08 12.48 -5.79
C LEU A 329 -5.74 13.03 -5.29
N GLY A 330 -5.76 14.12 -4.51
CA GLY A 330 -4.57 14.69 -3.88
C GLY A 330 -3.84 13.68 -2.99
N VAL A 331 -4.56 12.92 -2.15
CA VAL A 331 -4.00 11.84 -1.30
C VAL A 331 -3.40 10.70 -2.14
N LEU A 332 -3.96 10.44 -3.31
CA LEU A 332 -3.50 9.36 -4.20
C LEU A 332 -2.36 9.78 -5.13
N VAL A 333 -2.19 11.07 -5.39
CA VAL A 333 -1.08 11.63 -6.17
C VAL A 333 0.11 11.93 -5.26
N LEU A 334 -0.14 12.56 -4.11
CA LEU A 334 0.90 13.01 -3.19
C LEU A 334 1.15 11.96 -2.11
N SER A 335 2.42 11.73 -1.77
CA SER A 335 2.76 10.92 -0.59
C SER A 335 2.83 11.82 0.65
N LEU A 336 1.69 12.00 1.32
CA LEU A 336 1.58 12.89 2.48
C LEU A 336 2.60 12.52 3.57
N GLY A 337 2.78 11.23 3.87
CA GLY A 337 3.78 10.79 4.86
C GLY A 337 5.21 11.20 4.49
N VAL A 338 5.58 11.19 3.21
CA VAL A 338 6.91 11.64 2.76
C VAL A 338 7.02 13.16 2.81
N LEU A 339 6.05 13.86 2.22
CA LEU A 339 6.05 15.32 2.14
C LEU A 339 6.03 15.99 3.52
N LEU A 340 5.31 15.40 4.47
CA LEU A 340 5.08 15.99 5.79
C LEU A 340 5.96 15.38 6.89
N SER A 341 6.75 14.33 6.59
CA SER A 341 7.71 13.72 7.54
C SER A 341 8.72 14.71 8.10
N GLN A 342 9.05 15.76 7.34
CA GLN A 342 10.01 16.79 7.73
C GLN A 342 9.39 17.92 8.55
N VAL A 343 8.06 17.99 8.63
CA VAL A 343 7.33 19.17 9.14
C VAL A 343 6.44 18.84 10.33
N SER A 344 5.88 17.63 10.41
CA SER A 344 5.05 17.22 11.56
C SER A 344 5.92 16.69 12.68
N MET A 345 5.86 17.30 13.86
CA MET A 345 6.56 16.83 15.07
C MET A 345 5.69 15.93 15.96
N THR A 346 4.44 15.68 15.57
CA THR A 346 3.46 14.93 16.37
C THR A 346 3.29 13.52 15.81
N PRO A 347 3.69 12.46 16.55
CA PRO A 347 3.65 11.07 16.05
C PRO A 347 2.29 10.63 15.50
N GLY A 348 1.21 11.01 16.17
CA GLY A 348 -0.15 10.65 15.73
C GLY A 348 -0.61 11.30 14.42
N LEU A 349 -0.18 12.53 14.14
CA LEU A 349 -0.42 13.17 12.83
C LEU A 349 0.41 12.51 11.73
N GLN A 350 1.67 12.20 12.02
CA GLN A 350 2.55 11.51 11.07
C GLN A 350 2.00 10.12 10.72
N PHE A 351 1.50 9.37 11.70
CA PHE A 351 0.81 8.10 11.49
C PHE A 351 -0.38 8.26 10.53
N LEU A 352 -1.22 9.28 10.71
CA LEU A 352 -2.36 9.53 9.82
C LEU A 352 -1.90 9.82 8.38
N PHE A 353 -0.82 10.59 8.19
CA PHE A 353 -0.28 10.88 6.86
C PHE A 353 0.33 9.66 6.18
N GLU A 354 1.06 8.84 6.94
CA GLU A 354 1.66 7.57 6.49
C GLU A 354 0.61 6.52 6.08
N ASN A 355 -0.57 6.57 6.69
CA ASN A 355 -1.69 5.65 6.43
C ASN A 355 -2.85 6.28 5.64
N SER A 356 -2.65 7.50 5.13
CA SER A 356 -3.72 8.30 4.51
C SER A 356 -4.43 7.60 3.35
N ARG A 357 -3.73 6.78 2.55
CA ARG A 357 -4.36 6.05 1.44
C ARG A 357 -5.21 4.86 1.93
N ALA A 358 -4.77 4.17 2.97
CA ALA A 358 -5.55 3.11 3.60
C ALA A 358 -6.86 3.67 4.20
N VAL A 359 -6.74 4.79 4.93
CA VAL A 359 -7.89 5.52 5.49
C VAL A 359 -8.83 6.00 4.39
N ALA A 360 -8.27 6.54 3.29
CA ALA A 360 -9.05 6.99 2.15
C ALA A 360 -9.86 5.85 1.49
N ALA A 361 -9.23 4.69 1.26
CA ALA A 361 -9.91 3.52 0.69
C ALA A 361 -11.06 3.03 1.59
N ALA A 362 -10.82 2.93 2.90
CA ALA A 362 -11.86 2.55 3.87
C ALA A 362 -12.99 3.59 3.93
N THR A 363 -12.65 4.89 3.91
CA THR A 363 -13.63 5.98 3.91
C THR A 363 -14.52 5.91 2.68
N VAL A 364 -13.96 5.68 1.48
CA VAL A 364 -14.75 5.47 0.26
C VAL A 364 -15.70 4.27 0.40
N CYS A 365 -15.25 3.17 1.00
CA CYS A 365 -16.09 1.99 1.23
C CYS A 365 -17.27 2.28 2.17
N LEU A 366 -17.01 2.99 3.27
CA LEU A 366 -18.01 3.26 4.31
C LEU A 366 -18.97 4.40 3.91
N ALA A 367 -18.47 5.45 3.26
CA ALA A 367 -19.26 6.61 2.82
C ALA A 367 -19.94 6.38 1.46
N GLY A 368 -19.30 5.63 0.55
CA GLY A 368 -19.68 5.57 -0.87
C GLY A 368 -19.60 6.93 -1.55
N PHE A 369 -20.31 7.07 -2.67
CA PHE A 369 -20.30 8.31 -3.48
C PHE A 369 -21.28 9.40 -2.97
N GLY A 370 -22.00 9.13 -1.89
CA GLY A 370 -22.95 10.06 -1.26
C GLY A 370 -22.65 10.41 0.20
N GLY A 371 -21.76 9.68 0.88
CA GLY A 371 -21.66 9.64 2.34
C GLY A 371 -20.86 10.76 3.01
N ILE A 372 -21.20 12.00 2.71
CA ILE A 372 -21.35 13.02 3.75
C ILE A 372 -22.83 13.07 4.24
N THR A 373 -23.74 12.32 3.60
CA THR A 373 -25.19 12.38 3.84
C THR A 373 -25.80 11.12 4.44
N VAL A 374 -25.07 10.38 5.29
CA VAL A 374 -25.68 9.24 6.02
C VAL A 374 -26.24 9.66 7.39
N ALA A 375 -25.89 10.84 7.90
CA ALA A 375 -26.54 11.43 9.09
C ALA A 375 -27.80 12.27 8.77
N VAL A 376 -28.21 12.37 7.51
CA VAL A 376 -29.28 13.33 7.08
C VAL A 376 -30.57 12.63 6.65
N VAL A 377 -30.57 11.34 6.31
CA VAL A 377 -31.80 10.66 5.89
C VAL A 377 -32.73 10.31 7.06
N ALA A 378 -32.23 10.35 8.31
CA ALA A 378 -33.08 10.23 9.51
C ALA A 378 -33.67 11.56 9.99
N ALA A 379 -33.24 12.71 9.44
CA ALA A 379 -33.75 14.02 9.83
C ALA A 379 -34.43 14.67 8.63
N GLY A 380 -35.74 14.45 8.54
CA GLY A 380 -36.58 15.00 7.51
C GLY A 380 -36.47 16.52 7.36
N ARG A 381 -36.83 16.95 6.15
CA ARG A 381 -37.16 18.32 5.70
C ARG A 381 -35.96 19.21 5.33
N ARG A 382 -35.94 19.49 4.02
CA ARG A 382 -35.29 20.59 3.31
C ARG A 382 -34.87 21.75 4.23
N THR A 383 -33.57 22.03 4.33
CA THR A 383 -33.00 23.38 4.47
C THR A 383 -31.50 23.38 4.08
N SER A 384 -30.99 24.58 3.86
CA SER A 384 -29.82 24.98 3.08
C SER A 384 -28.43 24.53 3.56
N ASN A 385 -27.50 24.61 2.61
CA ASN A 385 -26.21 23.93 2.46
C ASN A 385 -25.04 24.44 3.33
N VAL A 386 -25.25 24.96 4.54
CA VAL A 386 -24.14 25.45 5.42
C VAL A 386 -23.86 24.49 6.59
N ARG A 387 -24.91 23.91 7.18
CA ARG A 387 -24.78 22.99 8.33
C ARG A 387 -24.13 21.65 7.98
N GLY A 388 -24.22 21.21 6.72
CA GLY A 388 -23.56 20.00 6.24
C GLY A 388 -22.03 20.12 6.22
N TRP A 389 -21.51 21.25 5.72
CA TRP A 389 -20.07 21.51 5.69
C TRP A 389 -19.47 21.67 7.08
N LEU A 390 -20.20 22.34 7.99
CA LEU A 390 -19.80 22.43 9.39
C LEU A 390 -19.68 21.05 10.03
N ARG A 391 -20.63 20.13 9.83
CA ARG A 391 -20.56 18.77 10.38
C ARG A 391 -19.43 17.91 9.82
N VAL A 392 -19.12 18.03 8.53
CA VAL A 392 -17.98 17.35 7.91
C VAL A 392 -16.66 17.91 8.40
N GLY A 393 -16.57 19.24 8.47
CA GLY A 393 -15.46 19.94 9.08
C GLY A 393 -15.25 19.47 10.51
N THR A 394 -16.31 19.41 11.33
CA THR A 394 -16.23 18.92 12.71
C THR A 394 -15.80 17.46 12.77
N ALA A 395 -16.36 16.55 11.95
CA ALA A 395 -15.97 15.14 11.97
C ALA A 395 -14.51 14.93 11.51
N ALA A 396 -14.07 15.65 10.49
CA ALA A 396 -12.68 15.62 10.03
C ALA A 396 -11.74 16.20 11.09
N VAL A 397 -12.10 17.34 11.70
CA VAL A 397 -11.34 17.96 12.80
C VAL A 397 -11.29 17.04 14.02
N VAL A 398 -12.40 16.41 14.40
CA VAL A 398 -12.45 15.45 15.51
C VAL A 398 -11.60 14.22 15.20
N THR A 399 -11.62 13.70 13.97
CA THR A 399 -10.78 12.57 13.56
C THR A 399 -9.30 12.95 13.62
N VAL A 400 -8.94 14.10 13.03
CA VAL A 400 -7.56 14.61 13.07
C VAL A 400 -7.13 14.87 14.51
N ALA A 401 -7.97 15.48 15.34
CA ALA A 401 -7.70 15.72 16.75
C ALA A 401 -7.55 14.42 17.54
N PHE A 402 -8.40 13.42 17.27
CA PHE A 402 -8.28 12.09 17.85
C PHE A 402 -6.90 11.51 17.56
N PHE A 403 -6.54 11.35 16.27
CA PHE A 403 -5.25 10.80 15.89
C PHE A 403 -4.07 11.65 16.37
N ALA A 404 -4.20 12.98 16.42
CA ALA A 404 -3.14 13.88 16.88
C ALA A 404 -2.82 13.71 18.37
N VAL A 405 -3.82 13.35 19.19
CA VAL A 405 -3.67 13.23 20.66
C VAL A 405 -3.39 11.79 21.09
N GLN A 406 -3.70 10.79 20.25
CA GLN A 406 -3.36 9.40 20.54
C GLN A 406 -1.83 9.17 20.49
N PRO A 407 -1.27 8.32 21.39
CA PRO A 407 0.15 7.99 21.42
C PRO A 407 0.52 6.97 20.32
N LEU A 408 0.21 7.30 19.07
CA LEU A 408 0.42 6.39 17.94
C LEU A 408 1.87 6.41 17.48
N PRO A 409 2.42 5.25 17.10
CA PRO A 409 3.76 5.15 16.56
C PRO A 409 3.85 5.75 15.16
N ALA A 410 4.92 6.51 14.91
CA ALA A 410 5.23 7.07 13.60
C ALA A 410 6.38 6.30 12.95
N GLY A 411 6.21 5.88 11.70
CA GLY A 411 7.23 5.19 10.91
C GLY A 411 8.48 6.04 10.71
N ALA A 412 8.30 7.35 10.50
CA ALA A 412 9.36 8.33 10.55
C ALA A 412 9.28 9.16 11.84
N ASP A 413 10.29 9.04 12.71
CA ASP A 413 10.45 9.97 13.83
C ASP A 413 11.10 11.28 13.36
N PRO A 414 10.37 12.41 13.38
CA PRO A 414 10.88 13.72 12.95
C PRO A 414 11.88 14.32 13.95
N THR A 415 11.87 13.85 15.19
CA THR A 415 12.78 14.34 16.24
C THR A 415 14.10 13.57 16.28
N PHE A 416 14.15 12.41 15.60
CA PHE A 416 15.28 11.51 15.70
C PHE A 416 16.55 12.19 15.23
N LYS A 417 17.55 12.15 16.10
CA LYS A 417 18.89 12.63 15.82
C LYS A 417 19.86 11.66 16.46
N ALA A 418 20.74 11.09 15.65
CA ALA A 418 21.94 10.44 16.14
C ALA A 418 23.06 11.48 16.24
N TYR A 419 23.87 11.37 17.28
CA TYR A 419 24.93 12.32 17.59
C TYR A 419 26.27 11.85 17.01
N ARG A 420 27.19 12.79 16.77
CA ARG A 420 28.50 12.53 16.15
C ARG A 420 29.63 12.74 17.14
N LEU A 421 30.85 12.40 16.75
CA LEU A 421 32.05 12.56 17.59
C LEU A 421 32.24 14.02 18.09
N THR A 422 31.84 15.01 17.30
CA THR A 422 31.89 16.44 17.68
C THR A 422 30.89 16.83 18.78
N ASP A 423 29.91 15.98 19.10
CA ASP A 423 28.90 16.21 20.13
C ASP A 423 29.29 15.58 21.49
N VAL A 424 30.44 14.88 21.57
CA VAL A 424 30.81 13.99 22.69
C VAL A 424 31.12 14.74 23.97
N ASP A 425 31.70 15.94 23.88
CA ASP A 425 32.00 16.78 25.06
C ASP A 425 30.73 17.33 25.75
N ASN A 426 29.55 17.08 25.18
CA ASN A 426 28.30 17.51 25.78
C ASN A 426 27.76 16.43 26.74
N PRO A 427 27.85 16.62 28.07
CA PRO A 427 27.45 15.61 29.05
C PRO A 427 25.95 15.32 29.02
N ARG A 428 25.14 16.17 28.36
CA ARG A 428 23.72 15.92 28.13
C ARG A 428 23.47 14.78 27.13
N TYR A 429 24.39 14.55 26.20
CA TYR A 429 24.23 13.55 25.14
C TYR A 429 24.99 12.27 25.43
N PHE A 430 26.07 12.35 26.23
CA PHE A 430 26.90 11.22 26.63
C PHE A 430 26.95 11.19 28.16
N PHE A 431 25.97 10.53 28.77
CA PHE A 431 25.66 10.58 30.20
C PHE A 431 25.80 9.24 30.93
N VAL A 432 26.03 8.13 30.21
CA VAL A 432 26.14 6.80 30.83
C VAL A 432 27.43 6.60 31.61
N CYS A 433 28.54 7.17 31.13
CA CYS A 433 29.83 7.07 31.79
C CYS A 433 30.69 8.31 31.48
N HIS A 434 31.59 8.65 32.39
CA HIS A 434 32.43 9.85 32.33
C HIS A 434 33.91 9.49 32.53
N GLY A 435 34.58 9.06 31.45
CA GLY A 435 36.01 8.72 31.45
C GLY A 435 36.30 7.27 31.07
N GLU A 436 37.51 7.01 30.61
CA GLU A 436 37.95 5.71 30.06
C GLU A 436 37.76 4.53 31.04
N ALA A 437 38.11 4.73 32.31
CA ALA A 437 38.01 3.69 33.35
C ALA A 437 36.56 3.33 33.70
N ASP A 438 35.69 4.33 33.83
CA ASP A 438 34.25 4.17 34.11
C ASP A 438 33.56 3.46 32.94
N CYS A 439 33.83 3.92 31.71
CA CYS A 439 33.24 3.32 30.51
C CYS A 439 33.74 1.88 30.24
N ALA A 440 34.94 1.50 30.71
CA ALA A 440 35.45 0.14 30.57
C ALA A 440 34.66 -0.87 31.41
N GLU A 441 34.19 -0.46 32.59
CA GLU A 441 33.37 -1.29 33.47
C GLU A 441 31.97 -1.51 32.89
N TYR A 442 31.38 -0.46 32.28
CA TYR A 442 30.05 -0.54 31.64
C TYR A 442 30.00 -1.40 30.38
N ALA A 443 31.13 -1.64 29.71
CA ALA A 443 31.20 -2.46 28.50
C ALA A 443 31.33 -3.98 28.81
N ALA A 444 31.45 -4.38 30.07
CA ALA A 444 31.74 -5.76 30.44
C ALA A 444 30.47 -6.64 30.48
N GLY A 445 30.38 -7.64 29.59
CA GLY A 445 29.48 -8.79 29.74
C GLY A 445 28.15 -8.77 28.97
N THR A 446 27.83 -7.70 28.23
CA THR A 446 26.63 -7.62 27.36
C THR A 446 26.93 -6.91 26.05
N SER A 447 26.27 -7.29 24.94
CA SER A 447 26.51 -6.70 23.61
C SER A 447 26.29 -5.19 23.57
N ILE A 448 25.31 -4.67 24.32
CA ILE A 448 25.03 -3.25 24.48
C ILE A 448 24.68 -2.96 25.94
N THR A 449 25.27 -1.91 26.50
CA THR A 449 24.87 -1.32 27.78
C THR A 449 24.44 0.12 27.55
N PHE A 450 23.24 0.50 28.00
CA PHE A 450 22.70 1.84 27.73
C PHE A 450 21.82 2.37 28.85
N GLY A 451 21.75 3.70 28.93
CA GLY A 451 20.84 4.45 29.78
C GLY A 451 19.77 5.17 28.95
N VAL A 452 18.59 5.31 29.54
CA VAL A 452 17.45 6.01 28.94
C VAL A 452 17.08 7.20 29.82
N THR A 453 17.08 8.40 29.24
CA THR A 453 16.65 9.63 29.94
C THR A 453 15.46 10.24 29.23
N ALA A 454 14.33 10.34 29.94
CA ALA A 454 13.13 11.01 29.44
C ALA A 454 13.24 12.54 29.61
N GLU A 455 12.96 13.27 28.54
CA GLU A 455 12.77 14.73 28.54
C GLU A 455 11.30 15.05 28.25
N LYS A 456 10.91 16.32 28.44
CA LYS A 456 9.52 16.78 28.27
C LYS A 456 8.88 16.44 26.91
N THR A 457 9.67 16.29 25.84
CA THR A 457 9.17 16.03 24.48
C THR A 457 9.91 14.93 23.73
N LYS A 458 10.90 14.30 24.38
CA LYS A 458 11.87 13.40 23.73
C LYS A 458 12.37 12.38 24.73
N VAL A 459 12.92 11.30 24.23
CA VAL A 459 13.66 10.33 25.02
C VAL A 459 15.04 10.18 24.42
N ARG A 460 16.06 10.19 25.27
CA ARG A 460 17.46 10.00 24.89
C ARG A 460 17.92 8.61 25.28
N VAL A 461 18.71 8.01 24.40
CA VAL A 461 19.39 6.75 24.67
C VAL A 461 20.86 6.98 24.38
N ASN A 462 21.69 6.68 25.37
CA ASN A 462 23.14 6.72 25.27
C ASN A 462 23.67 5.41 25.83
N GLY A 463 24.78 4.93 25.30
CA GLY A 463 25.38 3.70 25.78
C GLY A 463 26.73 3.41 25.14
N VAL A 464 27.25 2.26 25.50
CA VAL A 464 28.46 1.64 24.98
C VAL A 464 28.09 0.32 24.30
N VAL A 465 28.89 -0.07 23.30
CA VAL A 465 28.77 -1.37 22.65
C VAL A 465 30.05 -2.17 22.84
N ASP A 466 29.89 -3.48 22.94
CA ASP A 466 31.00 -4.44 22.96
C ASP A 466 31.71 -4.52 21.61
N ALA A 467 32.96 -5.00 21.61
CA ALA A 467 33.79 -5.14 20.41
C ALA A 467 33.18 -6.05 19.32
N THR A 468 32.23 -6.92 19.69
CA THR A 468 31.49 -7.79 18.75
C THR A 468 30.44 -7.05 17.92
N VAL A 469 30.03 -5.84 18.32
CA VAL A 469 29.03 -5.03 17.61
C VAL A 469 29.70 -4.20 16.52
N SER A 470 29.38 -4.48 15.26
CA SER A 470 29.89 -3.72 14.12
C SER A 470 28.96 -2.57 13.70
N ARG A 471 27.66 -2.70 13.99
CA ARG A 471 26.62 -1.79 13.52
C ARG A 471 25.42 -1.78 14.44
N LEU A 472 24.84 -0.60 14.60
CA LEU A 472 23.66 -0.38 15.43
C LEU A 472 22.55 0.28 14.61
N GLU A 473 21.33 -0.26 14.68
CA GLU A 473 20.17 0.32 14.01
C GLU A 473 19.02 0.54 14.98
N TYR A 474 18.28 1.63 14.79
CA TYR A 474 17.06 1.92 15.52
C TYR A 474 15.86 2.09 14.59
N ARG A 475 14.74 1.48 14.98
CA ARG A 475 13.42 1.68 14.35
C ARG A 475 12.49 2.33 15.36
N SER A 476 11.89 3.46 14.97
CA SER A 476 10.97 4.21 15.83
C SER A 476 9.57 3.59 15.94
N ALA A 477 9.21 2.73 14.99
CA ALA A 477 7.89 2.10 14.91
C ALA A 477 7.94 0.80 14.08
N PRO A 478 6.96 -0.10 14.24
CA PRO A 478 6.82 -1.28 13.39
C PRO A 478 6.68 -0.87 11.92
N GLY A 479 7.45 -1.52 11.03
CA GLY A 479 7.46 -1.19 9.60
C GLY A 479 8.06 0.15 9.21
N GLY A 480 8.56 0.92 10.18
CA GLY A 480 9.36 2.12 9.97
C GLY A 480 10.75 1.79 9.43
N ALA A 481 11.37 2.75 8.74
CA ALA A 481 12.72 2.60 8.23
C ALA A 481 13.73 2.49 9.39
N ALA A 482 14.67 1.55 9.28
CA ALA A 482 15.81 1.49 10.17
C ALA A 482 16.70 2.73 10.00
N ARG A 483 17.18 3.27 11.10
CA ARG A 483 18.15 4.38 11.12
C ARG A 483 19.44 3.87 11.76
N ALA A 484 20.52 3.93 10.99
CA ALA A 484 21.84 3.63 11.51
C ALA A 484 22.22 4.65 12.60
N ILE A 485 22.71 4.15 13.73
CA ILE A 485 23.26 4.97 14.81
C ILE A 485 24.79 4.89 14.68
N PRO A 486 25.49 6.03 14.56
CA PRO A 486 26.94 6.04 14.51
C PRO A 486 27.53 5.47 15.80
N LEU A 487 28.47 4.55 15.65
CA LEU A 487 29.37 4.11 16.72
C LEU A 487 30.58 5.05 16.74
N LEU A 488 30.89 5.60 17.91
CA LEU A 488 31.86 6.67 18.09
C LEU A 488 33.02 6.21 18.99
N PRO A 489 34.27 6.29 18.53
CA PRO A 489 35.43 5.87 19.32
C PRO A 489 35.85 7.00 20.26
N VAL A 490 35.14 7.15 21.38
CA VAL A 490 35.40 8.24 22.34
C VAL A 490 36.65 7.95 23.17
N TYR A 491 36.80 6.71 23.61
CA TYR A 491 37.96 6.23 24.36
C TYR A 491 38.61 5.04 23.61
N PRO A 492 39.92 4.80 23.82
CA PRO A 492 40.62 3.68 23.20
C PRO A 492 39.91 2.34 23.46
N GLY A 493 39.62 1.59 22.41
CA GLY A 493 39.00 0.26 22.50
C GLY A 493 37.50 0.25 22.84
N GLN A 494 36.85 1.41 22.93
CA GLN A 494 35.43 1.51 23.29
C GLN A 494 34.63 2.30 22.26
N TRP A 495 33.43 1.81 21.96
CA TRP A 495 32.52 2.44 21.02
C TRP A 495 31.26 2.90 21.73
N HIS A 496 30.97 4.19 21.60
CA HIS A 496 29.80 4.83 22.21
C HIS A 496 28.76 5.13 21.16
N PHE A 497 27.51 5.23 21.60
CA PHE A 497 26.45 5.75 20.77
C PHE A 497 25.54 6.68 21.56
N SER A 498 24.93 7.63 20.87
CA SER A 498 23.90 8.46 21.44
C SER A 498 22.90 8.85 20.37
N PHE A 499 21.62 8.70 20.70
CA PHE A 499 20.54 9.20 19.89
C PHE A 499 19.40 9.73 20.74
N ARG A 500 18.53 10.51 20.11
CA ARG A 500 17.25 10.91 20.67
C ARG A 500 16.12 10.45 19.76
N SER A 501 14.97 10.20 20.35
CA SER A 501 13.72 9.82 19.69
C SER A 501 12.55 10.58 20.32
N ALA A 502 11.41 10.68 19.64
CA ALA A 502 10.23 11.37 20.17
C ALA A 502 9.62 10.57 21.32
N ASN A 503 9.55 9.25 21.14
CA ASN A 503 9.19 8.26 22.13
C ASN A 503 9.96 6.96 21.86
N LEU A 504 9.94 6.02 22.82
CA LEU A 504 10.53 4.69 22.67
C LEU A 504 9.50 3.56 22.83
N SER A 505 8.20 3.87 22.92
CA SER A 505 7.14 2.88 23.23
C SER A 505 7.09 1.71 22.24
N HIS A 506 7.40 2.01 20.98
CA HIS A 506 7.51 1.04 19.89
C HIS A 506 8.92 0.99 19.28
N GLY A 507 9.90 1.57 19.99
CA GLY A 507 11.28 1.61 19.59
C GLY A 507 11.91 0.24 19.60
N ARG A 508 12.75 -0.05 18.62
CA ARG A 508 13.53 -1.28 18.56
C ARG A 508 14.96 -0.94 18.19
N LEU A 509 15.90 -1.32 19.05
CA LEU A 509 17.34 -1.15 18.86
C LEU A 509 17.94 -2.52 18.57
N THR A 510 18.61 -2.67 17.44
CA THR A 510 19.19 -3.94 16.99
C THR A 510 20.70 -3.78 16.80
N ALA A 511 21.46 -4.64 17.47
CA ALA A 511 22.91 -4.77 17.35
C ALA A 511 23.24 -5.82 16.28
N PHE A 512 24.21 -5.53 15.42
CA PHE A 512 24.68 -6.46 14.40
C PHE A 512 26.15 -6.81 14.58
N GLY A 513 26.49 -8.07 14.32
CA GLY A 513 27.85 -8.58 14.27
C GLY A 513 28.59 -8.17 12.99
N VAL A 514 29.87 -8.53 12.88
CA VAL A 514 30.74 -8.19 11.74
C VAL A 514 30.25 -8.82 10.42
N ASP A 515 29.59 -9.97 10.50
CA ASP A 515 28.96 -10.68 9.39
C ASP A 515 27.60 -10.08 8.98
N GLY A 516 27.13 -9.05 9.68
CA GLY A 516 25.85 -8.39 9.43
C GLY A 516 24.64 -9.12 10.03
N THR A 517 24.84 -10.17 10.82
CA THR A 517 23.74 -10.87 11.52
C THR A 517 23.32 -10.11 12.78
N PRO A 518 22.01 -10.09 13.13
CA PRO A 518 21.56 -9.48 14.37
C PRO A 518 22.00 -10.35 15.56
N ILE A 519 22.77 -9.76 16.48
CA ILE A 519 23.31 -10.46 17.67
C ILE A 519 22.55 -10.12 18.95
N ALA A 520 21.86 -8.97 18.98
CA ALA A 520 21.00 -8.58 20.09
C ALA A 520 19.88 -7.63 19.61
N GLU A 521 18.71 -7.72 20.23
CA GLU A 521 17.58 -6.82 19.99
C GLU A 521 16.98 -6.36 21.32
N TYR A 522 16.81 -5.04 21.48
CA TYR A 522 16.28 -4.42 22.68
C TYR A 522 15.00 -3.65 22.34
N SER A 523 13.94 -3.89 23.09
CA SER A 523 12.63 -3.24 22.85
C SER A 523 11.85 -2.98 24.13
N ALA A 524 11.85 -3.92 25.08
CA ALA A 524 11.24 -3.73 26.40
C ALA A 524 12.11 -2.81 27.27
N GLU A 525 13.43 -3.00 27.19
CA GLU A 525 14.49 -2.32 27.94
C GLU A 525 14.65 -0.84 27.53
N LEU A 526 14.15 -0.47 26.34
CA LEU A 526 14.13 0.91 25.87
C LEU A 526 13.00 1.74 26.51
N ARG A 527 12.02 1.10 27.15
CA ARG A 527 10.89 1.81 27.72
C ARG A 527 11.32 2.42 29.05
N PRO A 528 11.30 3.77 29.22
CA PRO A 528 11.55 4.36 30.53
C PRO A 528 10.49 3.82 31.50
N GLY A 529 10.95 3.33 32.65
CA GLY A 529 10.11 2.83 33.74
C GLY A 529 9.23 3.89 34.38
#